data_AF-A0A7S0VMX7-F1
#
_entry.id   AF-A0A7S0VMX7-F1
#
_cell.length_a   1.000
_cell.length_b   1.000
_cell.length_c   1.000
_cell.angle_alpha   90.00
_cell.angle_beta   90.00
_cell.angle_gamma   90.00
#
_symmetry.space_group_name_H-M   'P 1'
#
loop_
_entity.id
_entity.type
_entity.pdbx_description
1 polymer ?
#
loop_
_entity_poly.entity_id
_entity_poly.type
_entity_poly.pdbx_seq_one_letter_code
_entity_poly.pdbx_strand_id
1 'polypeptide(L)'
;RLCRAHRGPDCVLVDQRLCVGGGGACPKRAHYGDPSGLEAPLYCAVHKGPGHVNLKSRRCETEGCERQPSFGDVDEGVPRFCREHRREGDANVRHARCEHASCPKIPAFGAPGGGPARFCASHKPADAVNVRRSRSCPPGGL
;
A
#
# COMPACT_ATOMS: atom_id res chain seq x y z
N ARG A 1 3.98 3.64 13.14
CA ARG A 1 3.61 3.66 14.56
C ARG A 1 4.69 4.46 15.25
N LEU A 2 4.40 5.66 15.75
CA LEU A 2 5.36 6.39 16.57
C LEU A 2 5.58 5.61 17.87
N CYS A 3 6.83 5.58 18.34
CA CYS A 3 7.21 4.99 19.61
C CYS A 3 6.45 5.71 20.73
N ARG A 4 6.05 4.98 21.79
CA ARG A 4 5.38 5.56 22.97
C ARG A 4 6.19 6.72 23.61
N ALA A 5 7.49 6.77 23.34
CA ALA A 5 8.45 7.77 23.81
C ALA A 5 8.45 9.13 23.06
N HIS A 6 7.77 9.27 21.91
CA HIS A 6 7.73 10.54 21.13
C HIS A 6 6.31 11.15 21.08
N ARG A 7 5.55 11.06 22.18
CA ARG A 7 4.11 11.43 22.25
C ARG A 7 3.92 12.84 22.83
N GLY A 8 4.07 13.86 22.00
CA GLY A 8 3.68 15.25 22.29
C GLY A 8 2.17 15.51 22.08
N PRO A 9 1.62 16.64 22.58
CA PRO A 9 0.21 17.02 22.41
C PRO A 9 -0.17 17.27 20.94
N ASP A 10 0.80 17.60 20.08
CA ASP A 10 0.63 17.82 18.64
C ASP A 10 0.86 16.55 17.78
N CYS A 11 1.00 15.38 18.41
CA CYS A 11 1.24 14.15 17.68
C CYS A 11 -0.03 13.64 16.96
N VAL A 12 -0.17 13.97 15.68
CA VAL A 12 -1.11 13.31 14.77
C VAL A 12 -0.75 11.82 14.62
N LEU A 13 -1.70 10.95 14.91
CA LEU A 13 -1.56 9.49 14.82
C LEU A 13 -1.24 9.08 13.36
N VAL A 14 0.04 8.94 13.03
CA VAL A 14 0.61 8.49 11.73
C VAL A 14 0.09 7.11 11.26
N ASP A 15 -0.68 6.40 12.10
CA ASP A 15 -1.34 5.13 11.75
C ASP A 15 -2.70 5.32 11.05
N GLN A 16 -3.24 6.53 11.11
CA GLN A 16 -4.39 6.95 10.33
C GLN A 16 -3.81 7.76 9.18
N ARG A 17 -3.63 7.19 7.98
CA ARG A 17 -3.34 8.02 6.79
C ARG A 17 -4.47 9.04 6.71
N LEU A 18 -4.25 10.25 7.20
CA LEU A 18 -5.28 11.28 7.32
C LEU A 18 -5.53 11.90 5.95
N CYS A 19 -6.72 12.44 5.79
CA CYS A 19 -7.08 13.13 4.59
C CYS A 19 -6.29 14.43 4.45
N VAL A 20 -5.69 14.65 3.27
CA VAL A 20 -4.93 15.87 2.95
C VAL A 20 -5.84 17.05 2.59
N GLY A 21 -7.11 16.79 2.24
CA GLY A 21 -8.08 17.83 1.90
C GLY A 21 -8.41 18.78 3.06
N GLY A 22 -8.69 20.03 2.74
CA GLY A 22 -8.98 21.09 3.73
C GLY A 22 -7.73 21.60 4.46
N GLY A 23 -6.57 21.62 3.79
CA GLY A 23 -5.32 22.14 4.36
C GLY A 23 -4.66 21.22 5.40
N GLY A 24 -4.91 19.90 5.35
CA GLY A 24 -4.32 18.93 6.30
C GLY A 24 -4.97 18.87 7.68
N ALA A 25 -6.01 19.68 7.94
CA ALA A 25 -6.72 19.72 9.22
C ALA A 25 -7.84 18.65 9.33
N CYS A 26 -8.03 17.80 8.33
CA CYS A 26 -9.12 16.82 8.33
C CYS A 26 -8.79 15.60 9.20
N PRO A 27 -9.56 15.32 10.28
CA PRO A 27 -9.30 14.16 11.15
C PRO A 27 -9.76 12.82 10.54
N LYS A 28 -10.39 12.85 9.36
CA LYS A 28 -10.90 11.64 8.71
C LYS A 28 -9.78 10.86 8.04
N ARG A 29 -9.88 9.54 8.08
CA ARG A 29 -8.97 8.64 7.34
C ARG A 29 -9.14 8.80 5.83
N ALA A 30 -8.01 8.80 5.14
CA ALA A 30 -7.91 8.72 3.71
C ALA A 30 -8.19 7.28 3.24
N HIS A 31 -9.25 7.14 2.44
CA HIS A 31 -9.65 5.89 1.79
C HIS A 31 -9.81 6.05 0.29
N TYR A 32 -9.85 7.29 -0.20
CA TYR A 32 -10.03 7.65 -1.59
C TYR A 32 -8.73 8.11 -2.21
N GLY A 33 -8.50 7.69 -3.44
CA GLY A 33 -7.29 7.99 -4.20
C GLY A 33 -7.44 7.56 -5.65
N ASP A 34 -6.31 7.54 -6.36
CA ASP A 34 -6.27 7.28 -7.79
C ASP A 34 -6.74 5.84 -8.13
N PRO A 35 -7.59 5.66 -9.17
CA PRO A 35 -8.09 4.35 -9.55
C PRO A 35 -6.98 3.34 -9.91
N SER A 36 -5.80 3.76 -10.36
CA SER A 36 -4.67 2.84 -10.61
C SER A 36 -4.25 2.07 -9.36
N GLY A 37 -4.38 2.68 -8.18
CA GLY A 37 -3.96 2.09 -6.91
C GLY A 37 -2.48 1.91 -6.68
N LEU A 38 -1.65 2.48 -7.55
CA LEU A 38 -0.21 2.58 -7.38
C LEU A 38 0.12 3.46 -6.16
N GLU A 39 -0.64 4.54 -5.99
CA GLU A 39 -0.47 5.48 -4.89
C GLU A 39 -1.37 5.19 -3.69
N ALA A 40 -0.91 5.62 -2.51
CA ALA A 40 -1.69 5.50 -1.28
C ALA A 40 -2.92 6.45 -1.33
N PRO A 41 -4.06 6.09 -0.71
CA PRO A 41 -5.20 6.98 -0.64
C PRO A 41 -4.84 8.23 0.18
N LEU A 42 -5.19 9.40 -0.34
CA LEU A 42 -4.91 10.71 0.25
C LEU A 42 -6.16 11.46 0.72
N TYR A 43 -7.35 11.01 0.27
CA TYR A 43 -8.60 11.75 0.47
C TYR A 43 -9.64 10.93 1.26
N CYS A 44 -10.47 11.61 2.04
CA CYS A 44 -11.66 11.01 2.65
C CYS A 44 -12.86 11.13 1.70
N ALA A 45 -14.00 10.54 2.07
CA ALA A 45 -15.21 10.58 1.25
C ALA A 45 -15.70 12.00 0.92
N VAL A 46 -15.40 12.97 1.80
CA VAL A 46 -15.79 14.38 1.65
C VAL A 46 -14.84 15.17 0.77
N HIS A 47 -13.54 14.84 0.81
CA HIS A 47 -12.51 15.58 0.09
C HIS A 47 -12.01 14.83 -1.15
N LYS A 48 -12.75 13.82 -1.62
CA LYS A 48 -12.43 13.13 -2.86
C LYS A 48 -12.72 14.08 -4.03
N GLY A 49 -11.76 14.22 -4.96
CA GLY A 49 -12.01 14.84 -6.27
C GLY A 49 -12.75 13.90 -7.24
N PRO A 50 -13.19 14.41 -8.40
CA PRO A 50 -13.76 13.58 -9.46
C PRO A 50 -12.77 12.50 -9.91
N GLY A 51 -13.24 11.29 -10.15
CA GLY A 51 -12.42 10.13 -10.56
C GLY A 51 -11.75 9.34 -9.42
N HIS A 52 -11.71 9.86 -8.18
CA HIS A 52 -11.14 9.11 -7.06
C HIS A 52 -12.07 8.00 -6.58
N VAL A 53 -11.50 6.81 -6.36
CA VAL A 53 -12.23 5.62 -5.91
C VAL A 53 -11.83 5.21 -4.50
N ASN A 54 -12.66 4.41 -3.82
CA ASN A 54 -12.32 3.90 -2.49
C ASN A 54 -11.32 2.74 -2.61
N LEU A 55 -10.06 3.00 -2.31
CA LEU A 55 -8.97 2.01 -2.43
C LEU A 55 -9.01 0.95 -1.32
N LYS A 56 -9.67 1.23 -0.19
CA LYS A 56 -9.78 0.30 0.94
C LYS A 56 -10.86 -0.75 0.73
N SER A 57 -11.94 -0.37 0.05
CA SER A 57 -13.10 -1.23 -0.22
C SER A 57 -13.25 -1.55 -1.71
N ARG A 58 -12.12 -1.70 -2.42
CA ARG A 58 -12.15 -2.13 -3.83
C ARG A 58 -12.77 -3.50 -3.97
N ARG A 59 -13.44 -3.68 -5.10
CA ARG A 59 -14.00 -4.94 -5.56
C ARG A 59 -13.17 -5.47 -6.72
N CYS A 60 -13.33 -6.74 -7.00
CA CYS A 60 -12.80 -7.36 -8.20
C CYS A 60 -13.25 -6.55 -9.43
N GLU A 61 -12.37 -6.35 -10.40
CA GLU A 61 -12.68 -5.60 -11.63
C GLU A 61 -13.67 -6.34 -12.55
N THR A 62 -13.98 -7.59 -12.26
CA THR A 62 -15.00 -8.36 -12.98
C THR A 62 -16.40 -7.85 -12.64
N GLU A 63 -17.15 -7.47 -13.67
CA GLU A 63 -18.56 -7.06 -13.58
C GLU A 63 -19.39 -8.02 -12.71
N GLY A 64 -20.11 -7.48 -11.73
CA GLY A 64 -20.94 -8.25 -10.80
C GLY A 64 -20.21 -8.97 -9.66
N CYS A 65 -18.88 -8.90 -9.59
CA CYS A 65 -18.12 -9.55 -8.51
C CYS A 65 -17.94 -8.64 -7.29
N GLU A 66 -18.50 -9.03 -6.14
CA GLU A 66 -18.38 -8.27 -4.88
C GLU A 66 -17.17 -8.69 -4.02
N ARG A 67 -16.36 -9.64 -4.51
CA ARG A 67 -15.21 -10.17 -3.76
C ARG A 67 -14.07 -9.16 -3.73
N GLN A 68 -13.34 -9.14 -2.62
CA GLN A 68 -12.15 -8.29 -2.50
C GLN A 68 -11.02 -8.83 -3.40
N PRO A 69 -10.37 -7.98 -4.21
CA PRO A 69 -9.28 -8.42 -5.04
C PRO A 69 -8.06 -8.76 -4.19
N SER A 70 -7.32 -9.77 -4.62
CA SER A 70 -6.06 -10.19 -3.99
C SER A 70 -5.00 -10.60 -5.00
N PHE A 71 -5.40 -10.80 -6.26
CA PHE A 71 -4.58 -11.20 -7.39
C PHE A 71 -4.42 -10.04 -8.35
N GLY A 72 -3.25 -9.97 -8.99
CA GLY A 72 -2.93 -8.99 -10.00
C GLY A 72 -1.50 -9.18 -10.48
N ASP A 73 -1.07 -8.23 -11.31
CA ASP A 73 0.25 -8.23 -11.88
C ASP A 73 1.32 -8.01 -10.79
N VAL A 74 2.38 -8.83 -10.84
CA VAL A 74 3.43 -8.83 -9.82
C VAL A 74 4.32 -7.60 -9.94
N ASP A 75 4.44 -7.00 -11.11
CA ASP A 75 5.22 -5.80 -11.40
C ASP A 75 4.44 -4.53 -11.03
N GLU A 76 3.11 -4.50 -11.20
CA GLU A 76 2.26 -3.41 -10.71
C GLU A 76 2.08 -3.48 -9.18
N GLY A 77 2.01 -4.69 -8.61
CA GLY A 77 1.79 -4.91 -7.17
C GLY A 77 0.39 -4.50 -6.67
N VAL A 78 -0.54 -4.23 -7.58
CA VAL A 78 -1.91 -3.81 -7.27
C VAL A 78 -2.88 -4.98 -7.47
N PRO A 79 -3.61 -5.42 -6.44
CA PRO A 79 -4.60 -6.47 -6.60
C PRO A 79 -5.84 -5.92 -7.33
N ARG A 80 -6.14 -6.47 -8.51
CA ARG A 80 -7.30 -6.10 -9.35
C ARG A 80 -8.36 -7.19 -9.40
N PHE A 81 -7.96 -8.44 -9.28
CA PHE A 81 -8.83 -9.61 -9.42
C PHE A 81 -8.92 -10.43 -8.14
N CYS A 82 -10.04 -11.14 -7.96
CA CYS A 82 -10.18 -12.14 -6.90
C CYS A 82 -9.54 -13.47 -7.36
N ARG A 83 -9.50 -14.48 -6.47
CA ARG A 83 -8.88 -15.78 -6.78
C ARG A 83 -9.48 -16.49 -8.01
N GLU A 84 -10.77 -16.26 -8.23
CA GLU A 84 -11.59 -16.90 -9.26
C GLU A 84 -11.46 -16.19 -10.62
N HIS A 85 -11.28 -14.87 -10.60
CA HIS A 85 -11.15 -14.04 -11.79
C HIS A 85 -9.71 -13.62 -12.10
N ARG A 86 -8.72 -14.27 -11.48
CA ARG A 86 -7.31 -13.99 -11.73
C ARG A 86 -6.97 -14.35 -13.18
N ARG A 87 -6.10 -13.56 -13.81
CA ARG A 87 -5.55 -13.84 -15.14
C ARG A 87 -4.44 -14.87 -15.05
N GLU A 88 -4.11 -15.50 -16.18
CA GLU A 88 -2.93 -16.35 -16.27
C GLU A 88 -1.68 -15.47 -16.06
N GLY A 89 -0.85 -15.83 -15.09
CA GLY A 89 0.30 -15.02 -14.66
C GLY A 89 0.06 -14.13 -13.43
N ASP A 90 -1.19 -13.89 -13.01
CA ASP A 90 -1.46 -13.10 -11.81
C ASP A 90 -1.01 -13.84 -10.54
N ALA A 91 -0.32 -13.12 -9.64
CA ALA A 91 0.01 -13.64 -8.32
C ALA A 91 -0.79 -12.96 -7.21
N ASN A 92 -0.81 -13.58 -6.04
CA ASN A 92 -1.43 -12.99 -4.85
C ASN A 92 -0.56 -11.86 -4.29
N VAL A 93 -0.68 -10.66 -4.88
CA VAL A 93 0.08 -9.47 -4.48
C VAL A 93 -0.30 -8.97 -3.09
N ARG A 94 -1.53 -9.25 -2.62
CA ARG A 94 -1.96 -8.89 -1.25
C ARG A 94 -1.19 -9.67 -0.18
N HIS A 95 -0.89 -10.94 -0.45
CA HIS A 95 -0.12 -11.83 0.43
C HIS A 95 1.16 -12.29 -0.27
N ALA A 96 1.83 -11.36 -0.95
CA ALA A 96 3.09 -11.65 -1.63
C ALA A 96 4.10 -12.26 -0.65
N ARG A 97 4.84 -13.26 -1.13
CA ARG A 97 5.93 -13.92 -0.42
C ARG A 97 7.25 -13.52 -1.07
N CYS A 98 8.33 -13.66 -0.30
CA CYS A 98 9.67 -13.50 -0.83
C CYS A 98 9.87 -14.44 -2.02
N GLU A 99 10.47 -13.92 -3.09
CA GLU A 99 10.73 -14.65 -4.34
C GLU A 99 11.69 -15.84 -4.15
N HIS A 100 12.51 -15.80 -3.10
CA HIS A 100 13.39 -16.90 -2.75
C HIS A 100 12.60 -18.16 -2.37
N ALA A 101 12.99 -19.30 -2.95
CA ALA A 101 12.32 -20.58 -2.79
C ALA A 101 12.04 -20.92 -1.31
N SER A 102 10.80 -21.32 -1.02
CA SER A 102 10.35 -21.73 0.32
C SER A 102 10.52 -20.68 1.43
N CYS A 103 10.67 -19.40 1.10
CA CYS A 103 10.73 -18.36 2.11
C CYS A 103 9.32 -17.87 2.50
N PRO A 104 8.86 -18.10 3.76
CA PRO A 104 7.54 -17.63 4.21
C PRO A 104 7.54 -16.13 4.54
N LYS A 105 8.69 -15.46 4.44
CA LYS A 105 8.83 -14.06 4.83
C LYS A 105 8.13 -13.16 3.82
N ILE A 106 7.49 -12.13 4.35
CA ILE A 106 6.88 -11.07 3.57
C ILE A 106 8.00 -10.25 2.91
N PRO A 107 7.96 -10.03 1.58
CA PRO A 107 9.00 -9.30 0.89
C PRO A 107 8.88 -7.81 1.21
N ALA A 108 9.98 -7.13 1.54
CA ALA A 108 10.01 -5.71 1.82
C ALA A 108 10.91 -4.91 0.86
N PHE A 109 11.79 -5.59 0.13
CA PHE A 109 12.83 -5.01 -0.70
C PHE A 109 12.52 -5.25 -2.18
N GLY A 110 12.77 -4.24 -3.02
CA GLY A 110 12.51 -4.25 -4.46
C GLY A 110 13.55 -3.40 -5.20
N ALA A 111 13.33 -3.16 -6.49
CA ALA A 111 14.27 -2.44 -7.34
C ALA A 111 14.42 -0.96 -6.93
N PRO A 112 15.63 -0.38 -7.03
CA PRO A 112 15.83 1.05 -6.93
C PRO A 112 15.19 1.73 -8.14
N GLY A 113 14.28 2.68 -7.88
CA GLY A 113 13.41 3.27 -8.91
C GLY A 113 11.92 3.09 -8.62
N GLY A 114 11.58 2.28 -7.62
CA GLY A 114 10.19 2.01 -7.24
C GLY A 114 9.68 0.68 -7.79
N GLY A 115 8.49 0.28 -7.33
CA GLY A 115 7.88 -1.00 -7.67
C GLY A 115 7.64 -1.91 -6.46
N PRO A 116 7.13 -3.13 -6.69
CA PRO A 116 6.69 -4.03 -5.65
C PRO A 116 7.87 -4.70 -4.94
N ALA A 117 7.66 -5.01 -3.66
CA ALA A 117 8.65 -5.74 -2.89
C ALA A 117 8.66 -7.21 -3.32
N ARG A 118 9.83 -7.68 -3.79
CA ARG A 118 10.07 -9.07 -4.20
C ARG A 118 10.89 -9.87 -3.20
N PHE A 119 11.74 -9.19 -2.42
CA PHE A 119 12.69 -9.84 -1.54
C PHE A 119 12.47 -9.48 -0.08
N CYS A 120 12.69 -10.43 0.84
CA CYS A 120 12.74 -10.12 2.27
C CYS A 120 14.12 -9.58 2.66
N ALA A 121 14.27 -9.05 3.88
CA ALA A 121 15.54 -8.50 4.37
C ALA A 121 16.72 -9.48 4.28
N SER A 122 16.45 -10.78 4.36
CA SER A 122 17.44 -11.86 4.28
C SER A 122 17.83 -12.24 2.85
N HIS A 123 16.99 -11.96 1.86
CA HIS A 123 17.19 -12.38 0.46
C HIS A 123 17.23 -11.19 -0.50
N LYS A 124 17.49 -9.98 0.01
CA LYS A 124 17.55 -8.77 -0.80
C LYS A 124 18.85 -8.75 -1.61
N PRO A 125 18.82 -8.42 -2.92
CA PRO A 125 20.02 -8.06 -3.65
C PRO A 125 20.68 -6.82 -3.04
N ALA A 126 21.99 -6.64 -3.26
CA ALA A 126 22.75 -5.54 -2.66
C ALA A 126 22.18 -4.15 -3.01
N ASP A 127 21.62 -4.03 -4.21
CA ASP A 127 21.04 -2.80 -4.76
C ASP A 127 19.55 -2.61 -4.39
N ALA A 128 18.94 -3.58 -3.70
CA ALA A 128 17.53 -3.54 -3.40
C ALA A 128 17.19 -2.55 -2.28
N VAL A 129 16.23 -1.67 -2.54
CA VAL A 129 15.72 -0.69 -1.59
C VAL A 129 14.45 -1.20 -0.91
N ASN A 130 14.20 -0.74 0.31
CA ASN A 130 12.96 -1.08 1.02
C ASN A 130 11.78 -0.32 0.38
N VAL A 131 11.08 -0.99 -0.55
CA VAL A 131 9.94 -0.43 -1.29
C VAL A 131 8.61 -0.66 -0.57
N ARG A 132 8.57 -1.55 0.42
CA ARG A 132 7.48 -1.48 1.38
C ARG A 132 7.60 -0.14 2.06
N ARG A 133 6.51 0.62 2.13
CA ARG A 133 6.42 1.82 2.97
C ARG A 133 6.83 1.45 4.40
N SER A 134 8.13 1.56 4.66
CA SER A 134 8.67 1.53 5.99
C SER A 134 8.15 2.80 6.61
N ARG A 135 7.46 2.64 7.73
CA ARG A 135 7.08 3.77 8.58
C ARG A 135 8.34 4.23 9.31
N SER A 136 9.33 4.67 8.55
CA SER A 136 10.55 5.28 9.06
C SER A 136 10.22 6.72 9.43
N CYS A 137 10.32 7.00 10.72
CA CYS A 137 10.55 8.34 11.20
C CYS A 137 11.85 8.83 10.53
N PRO A 138 11.85 9.97 9.82
CA PRO A 138 13.12 10.53 9.35
C PRO A 138 14.02 10.76 10.58
N PRO A 139 15.30 10.34 10.54
CA PRO A 139 16.27 10.78 11.53
C PRO A 139 16.57 12.25 11.24
N GLY A 140 16.20 13.15 12.15
CA GLY A 140 16.51 14.57 12.04
C GLY A 140 15.34 15.42 11.53
N GLY A 141 14.37 15.66 12.40
CA GLY A 141 13.64 16.93 12.40
C GLY A 141 14.15 17.72 13.59
N LEU A 142 15.11 18.61 13.33
CA LEU A 142 15.34 19.77 14.19
C LEU A 142 14.09 20.65 14.17
#